data_AF-A0A6L8T5X7-F1
#
_entry.id   AF-A0A6L8T5X7-F1
#
_cell.length_a   1.000
_cell.length_b   1.000
_cell.length_c   1.000
_cell.angle_alpha   90.00
_cell.angle_beta   90.00
_cell.angle_gamma   90.00
#
_symmetry.space_group_name_H-M   'P 1'
#
loop_
_entity.id
_entity.type
_entity.pdbx_description
1 polymer ?
#
loop_
_entity_poly.entity_id
_entity_poly.type
_entity_poly.pdbx_seq_one_letter_code
_entity_poly.pdbx_strand_id
1 'polypeptide(L)'
;MKEEIKVNRNCVNAKIQAHILSEPEMRKIGFTDYAKDNWYFCRMLRFPKKKLYRDFEISFSVTIPQNGDDIRIDVLDEAFLQPYDYQRILSGHPDHETALIVQEQVEKWMDYLQESGVLSGHIRGEYI
;
A
#
# COMPACT_ATOMS: atom_id res chain seq x y z
N MET A 1 26.97 -1.37 -1.71
CA MET A 1 26.24 -0.32 -2.45
C MET A 1 24.76 -0.59 -2.25
N LYS A 2 23.99 0.35 -1.68
CA LYS A 2 22.53 0.27 -1.79
C LYS A 2 22.20 0.61 -3.23
N GLU A 3 21.59 -0.31 -3.96
CA GLU A 3 21.11 -0.02 -5.31
C GLU A 3 20.14 1.16 -5.22
N GLU A 4 20.29 2.11 -6.15
CA GLU A 4 19.38 3.25 -6.24
C GLU A 4 18.03 2.73 -6.74
N ILE A 5 17.01 2.83 -5.89
CA ILE A 5 15.66 2.37 -6.23
C ILE A 5 15.04 3.42 -7.15
N LYS A 6 14.75 3.00 -8.39
CA LYS A 6 13.98 3.84 -9.31
C LYS A 6 12.53 3.89 -8.87
N VAL A 7 12.00 5.10 -8.72
CA VAL A 7 10.60 5.34 -8.36
C VAL A 7 9.85 6.04 -9.49
N ASN A 8 8.52 5.90 -9.49
CA ASN A 8 7.62 6.62 -10.38
C ASN A 8 7.33 8.05 -9.86
N ARG A 9 6.45 8.82 -10.52
CA ARG A 9 6.16 10.21 -10.12
C ARG A 9 5.54 10.35 -8.73
N ASN A 10 4.94 9.28 -8.21
CA ASN A 10 4.28 9.22 -6.90
C ASN A 10 5.20 8.62 -5.82
N CYS A 11 6.51 8.53 -6.08
CA CYS A 11 7.50 7.94 -5.19
C CYS A 11 7.24 6.45 -4.87
N VAL A 12 6.55 5.73 -5.76
CA VAL A 12 6.34 4.29 -5.67
C VAL A 12 7.42 3.55 -6.46
N ASN A 13 7.87 2.39 -5.99
CA ASN A 13 8.85 1.56 -6.68
C ASN A 13 8.42 1.27 -8.14
N ALA A 14 9.26 1.66 -9.10
CA ALA A 14 8.93 1.61 -10.53
C ALA A 14 8.83 0.17 -11.10
N LYS A 15 9.23 -0.85 -10.32
CA LYS A 15 8.97 -2.26 -10.67
C LYS A 15 7.51 -2.65 -10.50
N ILE A 16 6.77 -1.95 -9.63
CA ILE A 16 5.38 -2.25 -9.35
C ILE A 16 4.51 -1.73 -10.50
N GLN A 17 3.75 -2.62 -11.09
CA GLN A 17 2.82 -2.33 -12.19
C GLN A 17 1.41 -2.73 -11.79
N ALA A 18 0.41 -1.99 -12.27
CA ALA A 18 -0.99 -2.35 -12.12
C ALA A 18 -1.60 -2.82 -13.45
N HIS A 19 -2.54 -3.74 -13.33
CA HIS A 19 -3.30 -4.31 -14.43
C HIS A 19 -4.79 -4.16 -14.10
N ILE A 20 -5.50 -3.35 -14.90
CA ILE A 20 -6.95 -3.19 -14.73
C ILE A 20 -7.63 -4.43 -15.30
N LEU A 21 -8.33 -5.17 -14.43
CA LEU A 21 -9.12 -6.34 -14.79
C LEU A 21 -10.53 -5.94 -15.24
N SER A 22 -11.40 -6.92 -15.49
CA SER A 22 -12.81 -6.62 -15.77
C SER A 22 -13.46 -5.93 -14.56
N GLU A 23 -14.44 -5.06 -14.81
CA GLU A 23 -15.15 -4.34 -13.74
C GLU A 23 -15.69 -5.27 -12.63
N PRO A 24 -16.34 -6.42 -12.95
CA PRO A 24 -16.80 -7.34 -11.91
C PRO A 24 -15.66 -7.91 -11.06
N GLU A 25 -14.49 -8.17 -11.65
CA GLU A 25 -13.30 -8.65 -10.93
C GLU A 25 -12.72 -7.56 -10.02
N MET A 26 -12.58 -6.33 -10.52
CA MET A 26 -12.12 -5.19 -9.72
C MET A 26 -13.01 -4.99 -8.48
N ARG A 27 -14.34 -5.02 -8.66
CA ARG A 27 -15.32 -4.95 -7.56
C ARG A 27 -15.20 -6.11 -6.59
N LYS A 28 -15.01 -7.33 -7.09
CA LYS A 28 -14.86 -8.55 -6.27
C LYS A 28 -13.61 -8.51 -5.39
N ILE A 29 -12.51 -7.99 -5.92
CA ILE A 29 -11.24 -7.76 -5.20
C ILE A 29 -11.41 -6.63 -4.15
N GLY A 30 -12.39 -5.75 -4.40
CA GLY A 30 -12.84 -4.72 -3.49
C GLY A 30 -12.21 -3.36 -3.79
N PHE A 31 -11.92 -3.11 -5.06
CA PHE A 31 -11.72 -1.76 -5.60
C PHE A 31 -13.08 -1.08 -5.84
N THR A 32 -13.07 0.25 -5.74
CA THR A 32 -14.17 1.14 -6.09
C THR A 32 -13.69 2.20 -7.08
N ASP A 33 -14.58 2.84 -7.81
CA ASP A 33 -14.31 3.90 -8.80
C ASP A 33 -15.13 5.17 -8.48
N TYR A 34 -15.47 5.34 -7.21
CA TYR A 34 -16.23 6.50 -6.73
C TYR A 34 -15.54 7.82 -7.12
N ALA A 35 -14.21 7.84 -7.10
CA ALA A 35 -13.42 8.89 -7.73
C ALA A 35 -13.38 8.63 -9.24
N LYS A 36 -13.96 9.55 -10.01
CA LYS A 36 -13.99 9.47 -11.47
C LYS A 36 -12.58 9.20 -12.01
N ASP A 37 -12.51 8.33 -13.01
CA ASP A 37 -11.29 7.98 -13.74
C ASP A 37 -10.22 7.21 -12.93
N ASN A 38 -10.56 6.70 -11.74
CA ASN A 38 -9.62 5.94 -10.90
C ASN A 38 -10.26 4.68 -10.34
N TRP A 39 -9.47 3.61 -10.23
CA TRP A 39 -9.77 2.49 -9.34
C TRP A 39 -9.05 2.71 -8.01
N TYR A 40 -9.78 2.60 -6.91
CA TYR A 40 -9.30 2.85 -5.56
C TYR A 40 -9.55 1.65 -4.66
N PHE A 41 -8.50 1.13 -4.05
CA PHE A 41 -8.54 0.13 -3.00
C PHE A 41 -8.05 0.75 -1.70
N CYS A 42 -8.77 0.56 -0.61
CA CYS A 42 -8.34 1.03 0.71
C CYS A 42 -8.75 0.04 1.79
N ARG A 43 -7.83 -0.24 2.72
CA ARG A 43 -8.06 -1.10 3.87
C ARG A 43 -7.41 -0.49 5.11
N MET A 44 -8.20 -0.39 6.18
CA MET A 44 -7.67 -0.10 7.51
C MET A 44 -6.81 -1.27 7.99
N LEU A 45 -5.61 -0.96 8.46
CA LEU A 45 -4.72 -1.93 9.09
C LEU A 45 -5.22 -2.24 10.50
N ARG A 46 -5.09 -3.48 10.92
CA ARG A 46 -5.59 -3.98 12.19
C ARG A 46 -4.47 -4.04 13.21
N PHE A 47 -4.69 -3.41 14.36
CA PHE A 47 -3.75 -3.46 15.47
C PHE A 47 -4.26 -4.40 16.59
N PRO A 48 -3.35 -4.96 17.41
CA PRO A 48 -3.73 -5.72 18.59
C PRO A 48 -4.64 -4.91 19.51
N LYS A 49 -5.55 -5.57 20.23
CA LYS A 49 -6.45 -4.95 21.21
C LYS A 49 -5.72 -4.58 22.51
N LYS A 50 -4.66 -3.77 22.41
CA LYS A 50 -3.92 -3.19 23.54
C LYS A 50 -4.31 -1.71 23.68
N LYS A 51 -4.28 -1.18 24.91
CA LYS A 51 -4.58 0.25 25.19
C LYS A 51 -3.73 1.20 24.32
N LEU A 52 -2.48 0.82 24.04
CA LEU A 52 -1.55 1.57 23.19
C LEU A 52 -2.09 1.83 21.77
N TYR A 53 -2.88 0.91 21.21
CA TYR A 53 -3.34 0.95 19.82
C TYR A 53 -4.81 1.36 19.68
N ARG A 54 -5.42 1.91 20.73
CA ARG A 54 -6.86 2.21 20.74
C ARG A 54 -7.26 3.18 19.62
N ASP A 55 -6.42 4.18 19.38
CA ASP A 55 -6.67 5.28 18.45
C ASP A 55 -5.68 5.24 17.28
N PHE A 56 -5.08 4.07 17.02
CA PHE A 56 -4.18 3.88 15.87
C PHE A 56 -5.01 3.60 14.62
N GLU A 57 -5.13 4.62 13.78
CA GLU A 57 -5.85 4.56 12.51
C GLU A 57 -4.84 4.67 11.38
N ILE A 58 -4.36 3.53 10.89
CA ILE A 58 -3.46 3.48 9.73
C ILE A 58 -4.17 2.75 8.60
N SER A 59 -4.14 3.32 7.40
CA SER A 59 -4.69 2.71 6.20
C SER A 59 -3.60 2.34 5.21
N PHE A 60 -3.89 1.35 4.37
CA PHE A 60 -3.16 1.05 3.15
C PHE A 60 -4.10 1.28 1.97
N SER A 61 -3.63 1.99 0.95
CA SER A 61 -4.42 2.26 -0.23
C SER A 61 -3.62 2.13 -1.53
N VAL A 62 -4.34 1.79 -2.60
CA VAL A 62 -3.83 1.72 -3.97
C VAL A 62 -4.78 2.47 -4.89
N THR A 63 -4.24 3.42 -5.64
CA THR A 63 -4.95 4.16 -6.69
C THR A 63 -4.36 3.80 -8.04
N ILE A 64 -5.21 3.36 -8.96
CA ILE A 64 -4.86 3.00 -10.33
C ILE A 64 -5.63 3.94 -11.28
N PRO A 65 -4.95 4.91 -11.92
CA PRO A 65 -5.56 5.78 -12.92
C PRO A 65 -6.01 4.98 -14.15
N GLN A 66 -7.24 5.21 -14.63
CA GLN A 66 -7.78 4.52 -15.81
C GLN A 66 -7.16 4.99 -17.13
N ASN A 67 -6.51 6.15 -17.12
CA ASN A 67 -5.80 6.72 -18.28
C ASN A 67 -4.40 6.13 -18.51
N GLY A 68 -3.95 5.19 -17.66
CA GLY A 68 -2.62 4.59 -17.73
C GLY A 68 -1.50 5.42 -17.08
N ASP A 69 -1.83 6.44 -16.30
CA ASP A 69 -0.86 7.16 -15.48
C ASP A 69 -0.28 6.28 -14.35
N ASP A 70 0.77 6.81 -13.72
CA ASP A 70 1.49 6.12 -12.64
C ASP A 70 0.56 5.77 -11.48
N ILE A 71 0.66 4.53 -11.02
CA ILE A 71 -0.02 4.06 -9.82
C ILE A 71 0.45 4.82 -8.59
N ARG A 72 -0.41 4.87 -7.58
CA ARG A 72 -0.08 5.43 -6.27
C ARG A 72 -0.40 4.40 -5.19
N ILE A 73 0.53 4.20 -4.28
CA ILE A 73 0.38 3.35 -3.11
C ILE A 73 0.70 4.22 -1.90
N ASP A 74 -0.23 4.32 -0.96
CA ASP A 74 -0.03 5.10 0.26
C ASP A 74 -0.29 4.24 1.48
N VAL A 75 0.52 4.47 2.52
CA VAL A 75 0.21 4.08 3.89
C VAL A 75 0.02 5.37 4.67
N LEU A 76 -1.18 5.62 5.19
CA LEU A 76 -1.53 6.88 5.83
C LEU A 76 -1.83 6.67 7.31
N ASP A 77 -1.32 7.57 8.15
CA ASP A 77 -1.88 7.81 9.48
C ASP A 77 -3.11 8.70 9.30
N GLU A 78 -4.28 8.12 9.49
CA GLU A 78 -5.59 8.76 9.26
C GLU A 78 -5.91 9.82 10.32
N ALA A 79 -5.29 9.75 11.51
CA ALA A 79 -5.51 10.75 12.55
C ALA A 79 -4.92 12.12 12.16
N PHE A 80 -3.87 12.11 11.35
CA PHE A 80 -3.16 13.31 10.90
C PHE A 80 -3.22 13.53 9.38
N LEU A 81 -3.72 12.55 8.62
CA LEU A 81 -3.73 12.51 7.15
C LEU A 81 -2.32 12.66 6.56
N GLN A 82 -1.35 11.98 7.16
CA GLN A 82 0.06 12.05 6.78
C GLN A 82 0.59 10.68 6.34
N PRO A 83 1.54 10.62 5.39
CA PRO A 83 2.25 9.39 5.07
C PRO A 83 2.88 8.77 6.32
N TYR A 84 2.56 7.52 6.59
CA TYR A 84 3.18 6.72 7.64
C TYR A 84 4.33 5.91 7.02
N ASP A 85 5.51 6.53 6.95
CA ASP A 85 6.72 5.92 6.37
C ASP A 85 7.33 4.86 7.32
N TYR A 86 6.66 3.71 7.42
CA TYR A 86 7.10 2.59 8.24
C TYR A 86 8.44 2.02 7.77
N GLN A 87 8.77 2.10 6.47
CA GLN A 87 10.04 1.60 5.94
C GLN A 87 11.21 2.47 6.43
N ARG A 88 11.03 3.80 6.48
CA ARG A 88 12.01 4.70 7.10
C ARG A 88 12.15 4.45 8.60
N ILE A 89 11.04 4.25 9.32
CA ILE A 89 11.07 3.92 10.75
C ILE A 89 11.91 2.66 10.98
N LEU A 90 11.62 1.57 10.24
CA LEU A 90 12.33 0.30 10.36
C LEU A 90 13.80 0.40 9.92
N SER A 91 14.14 1.31 9.00
CA SER A 91 15.53 1.55 8.62
C SER A 91 16.41 2.07 9.77
N GLY A 92 15.80 2.82 10.70
CA GLY A 92 16.48 3.34 11.89
C GLY A 92 16.23 2.53 13.16
N HIS A 93 15.08 1.87 13.25
CA HIS A 93 14.62 1.09 14.40
C HIS A 93 13.99 -0.23 13.91
N PRO A 94 14.81 -1.25 13.57
CA PRO A 94 14.32 -2.48 12.97
C PRO A 94 13.29 -3.24 13.82
N ASP A 95 13.37 -3.10 15.15
CA ASP A 95 12.49 -3.78 16.10
C ASP A 95 11.27 -2.94 16.52
N HIS A 96 10.95 -1.87 15.79
CA HIS A 96 9.83 -1.00 16.13
C HIS A 96 8.48 -1.72 15.94
N GLU A 97 7.86 -2.16 17.05
CA GLU A 97 6.66 -3.03 17.08
C GLU A 97 5.55 -2.55 16.13
N THR A 98 5.18 -1.26 16.18
CA THR A 98 4.11 -0.71 15.35
C THR A 98 4.43 -0.77 13.85
N ALA A 99 5.65 -0.39 13.46
CA ALA A 99 6.05 -0.36 12.06
C ALA A 99 6.19 -1.79 11.50
N LEU A 100 6.58 -2.77 12.32
CA LEU A 100 6.55 -4.19 11.96
C LEU A 100 5.12 -4.71 11.74
N ILE A 101 4.17 -4.31 12.59
CA ILE A 101 2.75 -4.65 12.41
C ILE A 101 2.19 -4.04 11.11
N VAL A 102 2.58 -2.81 10.77
CA VAL A 102 2.21 -2.16 9.52
C VAL A 102 2.83 -2.88 8.33
N GLN A 103 4.14 -3.11 8.34
CA GLN A 103 4.86 -3.82 7.28
C GLN A 103 4.21 -5.18 6.98
N GLU A 104 3.97 -6.00 8.00
CA GLU A 104 3.39 -7.33 7.83
C GLU A 104 2.02 -7.29 7.14
N GLN A 105 1.22 -6.27 7.40
CA GLN A 105 -0.10 -6.14 6.79
C GLN A 105 -0.07 -5.51 5.41
N VAL A 106 0.81 -4.53 5.18
CA VAL A 106 1.06 -3.97 3.85
C VAL A 106 1.50 -5.08 2.91
N GLU A 107 2.48 -5.90 3.32
CA GLU A 107 2.96 -7.02 2.52
C GLU A 107 1.85 -8.04 2.23
N LYS A 108 0.97 -8.34 3.20
CA LYS A 108 -0.21 -9.21 2.95
C LYS A 108 -1.16 -8.64 1.91
N TRP A 109 -1.38 -7.33 1.90
CA TRP A 109 -2.23 -6.69 0.90
C TRP A 109 -1.54 -6.66 -0.46
N MET A 110 -0.23 -6.42 -0.51
CA MET A 110 0.55 -6.53 -1.74
C MET A 110 0.49 -7.95 -2.31
N ASP A 111 0.72 -8.97 -1.49
CA ASP A 111 0.61 -10.38 -1.88
C ASP A 111 -0.80 -10.69 -2.43
N TYR A 112 -1.85 -10.31 -1.71
CA TYR A 112 -3.24 -10.48 -2.15
C TYR A 112 -3.52 -9.81 -3.50
N LEU A 113 -3.06 -8.57 -3.68
CA LEU A 113 -3.27 -7.82 -4.93
C LEU A 113 -2.47 -8.43 -6.09
N GLN A 114 -1.28 -8.97 -5.83
CA GLN A 114 -0.49 -9.69 -6.84
C GLN A 114 -1.13 -11.04 -7.21
N GLU A 115 -1.57 -11.82 -6.23
CA GLU A 115 -2.28 -13.09 -6.44
C GLU A 115 -3.59 -12.88 -7.22
N SER A 116 -4.26 -11.74 -7.01
CA SER A 116 -5.46 -11.38 -7.76
C SER A 116 -5.20 -10.94 -9.20
N GLY A 117 -3.93 -10.71 -9.57
CA GLY A 117 -3.52 -10.25 -10.89
C GLY A 117 -3.60 -8.74 -11.11
N VAL A 118 -4.05 -7.95 -10.11
CA VAL A 118 -4.17 -6.49 -10.24
C VAL A 118 -2.82 -5.79 -10.10
N LEU A 119 -1.89 -6.34 -9.32
CA LEU A 119 -0.53 -5.83 -9.20
C LEU A 119 0.49 -6.87 -9.65
N SER A 120 1.68 -6.42 -10.01
CA SER A 120 2.84 -7.30 -10.25
C SER A 120 4.15 -6.57 -10.00
N GLY A 121 5.23 -7.33 -9.80
CA GLY A 121 6.60 -6.82 -9.76
C GLY A 121 7.11 -6.44 -8.37
N HIS A 122 6.25 -6.43 -7.35
CA HIS A 122 6.67 -6.24 -5.96
C HIS A 122 7.30 -7.53 -5.41
N ILE A 123 8.45 -7.39 -4.76
CA ILE A 123 9.09 -8.46 -4.01
C ILE A 123 9.07 -8.06 -2.54
N ARG A 124 8.59 -8.95 -1.68
CA ARG A 124 8.46 -8.71 -0.23
C ARG A 124 9.75 -8.14 0.36
N GLY A 125 9.61 -7.04 1.10
CA GLY A 125 10.74 -6.32 1.71
C GLY A 125 11.41 -5.28 0.81
N GLU A 126 11.06 -5.21 -0.47
CA GLU A 126 11.44 -4.06 -1.31
C GLU A 126 10.70 -2.79 -0.89
N TYR A 127 11.22 -1.66 -1.34
CA TYR A 127 10.55 -0.37 -1.18
C TYR A 127 9.22 -0.38 -1.93
N ILE A 128 8.21 0.24 -1.32
CA ILE A 128 6.86 0.41 -1.89
C ILE A 128 6.67 1.88 -2.22
#